data_AF-A0A7X6NXE5-F1
#
_entry.id   AF-A0A7X6NXE5-F1
#
_cell.length_a   1.000
_cell.length_b   1.000
_cell.length_c   1.000
_cell.angle_alpha   90.00
_cell.angle_beta   90.00
_cell.angle_gamma   90.00
#
_symmetry.space_group_name_H-M   'P 1'
#
loop_
_entity.id
_entity.type
_entity.pdbx_description
1 polymer ?
#
loop_
_entity_poly.entity_id
_entity_poly.type
_entity_poly.pdbx_seq_one_letter_code
_entity_poly.pdbx_strand_id
1 'polypeptide(L)'
;MEIKEKVIPFPNYMKDKLDSFVKTPNLDIKYEAGKIITLTKSNINVIVPHIITFISEPKVLKLLYYGNYDENINRFFTLDLTEEISYTRLKDIIKDLR
;
A
#
# COMPACT_ATOMS: atom_id res chain seq x y z
N MET A 1 10.60 -19.25 19.73
CA MET A 1 10.54 -17.77 19.71
C MET A 1 9.07 -17.41 19.63
N GLU A 2 8.53 -16.66 20.58
CA GLU A 2 7.11 -16.30 20.53
C GLU A 2 6.94 -15.09 19.61
N ILE A 3 6.01 -15.20 18.67
CA ILE A 3 5.68 -14.16 17.70
C ILE A 3 4.22 -13.79 17.95
N LYS A 4 3.94 -12.49 18.08
CA LYS A 4 2.57 -11.97 18.12
C LYS A 4 2.29 -11.21 16.84
N GLU A 5 1.18 -11.50 16.19
CA GLU A 5 0.73 -10.80 15.00
C GLU A 5 -0.50 -9.96 15.30
N LYS A 6 -0.50 -8.72 14.80
CA LYS A 6 -1.66 -7.83 14.82
C LYS A 6 -1.94 -7.36 13.40
N VAL A 7 -3.08 -7.78 12.86
CA VAL A 7 -3.55 -7.31 11.55
C VAL A 7 -4.01 -5.86 11.65
N ILE A 8 -3.64 -5.07 10.66
CA ILE A 8 -4.00 -3.66 10.57
C ILE A 8 -4.84 -3.48 9.31
N PRO A 9 -6.15 -3.23 9.46
CA PRO A 9 -7.04 -3.11 8.32
C PRO A 9 -6.60 -1.93 7.44
N PHE A 10 -6.81 -2.08 6.13
CA PHE A 10 -6.53 -0.98 5.20
C PHE A 10 -7.44 0.21 5.54
N PRO A 11 -6.91 1.43 5.68
CA PRO A 11 -7.71 2.57 6.09
C PRO A 11 -8.73 2.98 5.02
N ASN A 12 -10.01 3.04 5.42
CA ASN A 12 -11.12 3.40 4.52
C ASN A 12 -10.92 4.75 3.84
N TYR A 13 -10.44 5.77 4.56
CA TYR A 13 -10.22 7.10 3.96
C TYR A 13 -9.26 7.06 2.76
N MET A 14 -8.22 6.20 2.80
CA MET A 14 -7.24 6.09 1.71
C MET A 14 -7.83 5.29 0.55
N LYS A 15 -8.58 4.24 0.88
CA LYS A 15 -9.34 3.47 -0.11
C LYS A 15 -10.29 4.38 -0.88
N ASP A 16 -11.12 5.15 -0.18
CA ASP A 16 -12.08 6.07 -0.78
C ASP A 16 -11.39 7.13 -1.64
N LYS A 17 -10.26 7.67 -1.15
CA LYS A 17 -9.45 8.64 -1.89
C LYS A 17 -8.91 8.04 -3.20
N LEU A 18 -8.31 6.85 -3.16
CA LEU A 18 -7.80 6.16 -4.35
C LEU A 18 -8.92 5.81 -5.33
N ASP A 19 -10.01 5.21 -4.84
CA ASP A 19 -11.17 4.89 -5.65
C ASP A 19 -11.75 6.15 -6.32
N SER A 20 -11.77 7.31 -5.65
CA SER A 20 -12.24 8.55 -6.28
C SER A 20 -11.28 9.10 -7.34
N PHE A 21 -9.98 8.84 -7.22
CA PHE A 21 -8.95 9.52 -8.00
C PHE A 21 -8.50 8.74 -9.24
N VAL A 22 -8.44 7.40 -9.14
CA VAL A 22 -7.83 6.55 -10.17
C VAL A 22 -8.75 5.47 -10.71
N LYS A 23 -9.90 5.22 -10.07
CA LYS A 23 -10.84 4.18 -10.51
C LYS A 23 -11.41 4.50 -11.88
N THR A 24 -11.31 3.51 -12.76
CA THR A 24 -11.82 3.57 -14.13
C THR A 24 -12.47 2.23 -14.46
N PRO A 25 -13.33 2.13 -15.49
CA PRO A 25 -14.02 0.88 -15.82
C PRO A 25 -13.10 -0.32 -16.06
N ASN A 26 -11.87 -0.08 -16.53
CA ASN A 26 -10.90 -1.11 -16.92
C ASN A 26 -9.80 -1.32 -15.87
N LEU A 27 -9.94 -0.74 -14.67
CA LEU A 27 -8.95 -0.84 -13.60
C LEU A 27 -9.59 -1.46 -12.36
N ASP A 28 -9.19 -2.67 -12.01
CA ASP A 28 -9.51 -3.28 -10.71
C ASP A 28 -8.44 -2.89 -9.68
N ILE A 29 -8.88 -2.63 -8.44
CA ILE A 29 -8.00 -2.23 -7.34
C ILE A 29 -8.25 -3.13 -6.14
N LYS A 30 -7.22 -3.86 -5.72
CA LYS A 30 -7.24 -4.71 -4.52
C LYS A 30 -6.41 -4.09 -3.42
N TYR A 31 -6.94 -4.15 -2.20
CA TYR A 31 -6.36 -3.55 -1.00
C TYR A 31 -6.10 -4.64 0.03
N GLU A 32 -4.84 -4.81 0.43
CA GLU A 32 -4.42 -5.82 1.40
C GLU A 32 -4.04 -5.17 2.73
N ALA A 33 -4.48 -5.81 3.82
CA ALA A 33 -4.18 -5.36 5.18
C ALA A 33 -2.68 -5.46 5.47
N GLY A 34 -2.18 -4.51 6.26
CA GLY A 34 -0.83 -4.56 6.83
C GLY A 34 -0.82 -5.40 8.11
N LYS A 35 0.35 -5.58 8.70
CA LYS A 35 0.46 -6.24 10.02
C LYS A 35 1.65 -5.75 10.81
N ILE A 36 1.52 -5.77 12.13
CA ILE A 36 2.66 -5.64 13.05
C ILE A 36 2.99 -7.02 13.58
N ILE A 37 4.26 -7.40 13.46
CA ILE A 37 4.81 -8.62 14.00
C ILE A 37 5.71 -8.23 15.18
N THR A 38 5.33 -8.63 16.39
CA THR A 38 6.12 -8.40 17.60
C THR A 38 6.92 -9.65 17.95
N LEU A 39 8.24 -9.52 17.96
CA LEU A 39 9.17 -10.51 18.47
C LEU A 39 9.31 -10.31 19.98
N THR A 40 8.52 -11.03 20.78
CA THR A 40 8.32 -10.73 22.22
C THR A 40 9.57 -10.80 23.07
N LYS A 41 10.56 -11.62 22.70
CA LYS A 41 11.83 -11.74 23.44
C LYS A 41 12.79 -10.57 23.21
N SER A 42 12.71 -9.92 22.06
CA SER A 42 13.59 -8.81 21.68
C SER A 42 12.91 -7.45 21.71
N ASN A 43 11.60 -7.40 22.02
CA ASN A 43 10.76 -6.20 21.91
C ASN A 43 10.86 -5.49 20.55
N ILE A 44 11.20 -6.24 19.50
CA ILE A 44 11.28 -5.72 18.13
C ILE A 44 9.89 -5.81 17.52
N ASN A 45 9.42 -4.69 16.96
CA ASN A 45 8.23 -4.63 16.12
C ASN A 45 8.64 -4.51 14.67
N VAL A 46 8.17 -5.44 13.83
CA VAL A 46 8.33 -5.39 12.39
C VAL A 46 7.00 -4.96 11.78
N ILE A 47 7.02 -3.88 11.01
CA ILE A 47 5.86 -3.37 10.28
C ILE A 47 5.88 -4.00 8.89
N VAL A 48 4.82 -4.72 8.57
CA VAL A 48 4.53 -5.16 7.21
C VAL A 48 3.54 -4.15 6.62
N PRO A 49 3.90 -3.46 5.53
CA PRO A 49 3.05 -2.44 4.92
C PRO A 49 1.77 -3.02 4.35
N HIS A 50 0.81 -2.13 4.09
CA HIS A 50 -0.32 -2.45 3.24
C HIS A 50 0.13 -2.63 1.80
N ILE A 51 -0.56 -3.48 1.03
CA ILE A 51 -0.32 -3.65 -0.40
C ILE A 51 -1.54 -3.18 -1.17
N ILE A 52 -1.32 -2.38 -2.20
CA ILE A 52 -2.34 -1.95 -3.15
C ILE A 52 -1.98 -2.54 -4.50
N THR A 53 -2.88 -3.33 -5.08
CA THR A 53 -2.68 -3.93 -6.40
C THR A 53 -3.65 -3.31 -7.40
N PHE A 54 -3.11 -2.67 -8.42
CA PHE A 54 -3.83 -2.12 -9.57
C PHE A 54 -3.73 -3.11 -10.74
N ILE A 55 -4.86 -3.51 -11.31
CA ILE A 55 -4.95 -4.54 -12.35
C ILE A 55 -5.64 -3.93 -13.57
N SER A 56 -4.92 -3.85 -14.68
CA SER A 56 -5.41 -3.41 -15.99
C SER A 56 -4.77 -4.31 -17.04
N GLU A 57 -5.47 -5.37 -17.46
CA GLU A 57 -4.85 -6.43 -18.26
C GLU A 57 -4.19 -5.89 -19.54
N PRO A 58 -2.94 -6.31 -19.86
CA PRO A 58 -2.13 -7.35 -19.20
C PRO A 58 -1.22 -6.85 -18.06
N LYS A 59 -1.33 -5.59 -17.64
CA LYS A 59 -0.42 -4.94 -16.70
C LYS A 59 -0.94 -5.04 -15.26
N VAL A 60 -0.01 -5.27 -14.33
CA VAL A 60 -0.28 -5.28 -12.88
C VAL A 60 0.75 -4.41 -12.19
N LEU A 61 0.28 -3.45 -11.38
CA LEU A 61 1.13 -2.61 -10.54
C LEU A 61 0.82 -2.91 -9.07
N LYS A 62 1.86 -3.13 -8.28
CA LYS A 62 1.75 -3.32 -6.83
C LYS A 62 2.53 -2.25 -6.11
N LEU A 63 1.88 -1.57 -5.17
CA LEU A 63 2.48 -0.52 -4.36
C LEU A 63 2.37 -0.85 -2.88
N LEU A 64 3.41 -0.48 -2.15
CA LEU A 64 3.45 -0.54 -0.70
C LEU A 64 2.92 0.78 -0.15
N TYR A 65 1.98 0.68 0.78
CA TYR A 65 1.45 1.81 1.53
C TYR A 65 1.75 1.59 3.00
N TYR A 66 2.68 2.39 3.53
CA TYR A 66 3.07 2.27 4.92
C TYR A 66 2.06 2.95 5.84
N GLY A 67 1.24 3.92 5.41
CA GLY A 67 0.36 4.66 6.31
C GLY A 67 1.10 5.71 7.15
N ASN A 68 0.47 6.24 8.19
CA ASN A 68 1.04 7.25 9.09
C ASN A 68 1.91 6.61 10.18
N TYR A 69 3.04 6.00 9.82
CA TYR A 69 3.97 5.43 10.82
C TYR A 69 5.11 6.38 11.22
N ASP A 70 5.33 7.48 10.49
CA ASP A 70 6.09 8.67 10.93
C ASP A 70 5.99 9.71 9.80
N GLU A 71 5.69 10.98 10.14
CA GLU A 71 5.71 12.29 9.39
C GLU A 71 5.39 12.39 7.88
N ASN A 72 5.19 11.27 7.17
CA ASN A 72 5.14 11.16 5.71
C ASN A 72 3.75 10.77 5.24
N ILE A 73 2.86 11.74 5.36
CA ILE A 73 1.44 11.60 5.03
C ILE A 73 1.33 11.51 3.49
N ASN A 74 0.82 10.38 2.97
CA ASN A 74 0.52 10.10 1.55
C ASN A 74 1.69 9.68 0.61
N ARG A 75 2.66 8.88 1.09
CA ARG A 75 3.71 8.31 0.22
C ARG A 75 3.45 6.84 -0.11
N PHE A 76 3.67 6.46 -1.38
CA PHE A 76 3.67 5.06 -1.83
C PHE A 76 5.08 4.67 -2.22
N PHE A 77 5.40 3.40 -2.09
CA PHE A 77 6.68 2.85 -2.52
C PHE A 77 6.47 1.69 -3.48
N THR A 78 7.41 1.50 -4.40
CA THR A 78 7.53 0.25 -5.15
C THR A 78 7.81 -0.92 -4.20
N LEU A 79 7.55 -2.15 -4.64
CA LEU A 79 7.73 -3.36 -3.82
C LEU A 79 9.16 -3.53 -3.28
N ASP A 80 10.15 -3.03 -4.01
CA ASP A 80 11.58 -3.06 -3.67
C ASP A 80 12.05 -1.82 -2.89
N LEU A 81 11.13 -0.88 -2.57
CA LEU A 81 11.40 0.37 -1.86
C LEU A 81 12.41 1.31 -2.55
N THR A 82 12.78 1.03 -3.80
CA THR A 82 13.78 1.82 -4.52
C THR A 82 13.23 3.15 -5.02
N GLU A 83 11.91 3.25 -5.23
CA GLU A 83 11.26 4.46 -5.72
C GLU A 83 10.08 4.88 -4.84
N GLU A 84 10.15 6.12 -4.34
CA GLU A 84 9.03 6.81 -3.73
C GLU A 84 8.13 7.41 -4.81
N ILE A 85 6.85 7.05 -4.77
CA ILE A 85 5.83 7.52 -5.70
C ILE A 85 4.89 8.46 -4.96
N SER A 86 4.91 9.74 -5.37
CA SER A 86 3.95 10.72 -4.89
C SER A 86 2.54 10.42 -5.41
N TYR A 87 1.53 10.86 -4.65
CA TYR A 87 0.13 10.71 -5.03
C TYR A 87 -0.19 11.31 -6.42
N THR A 88 0.48 12.41 -6.80
CA THR A 88 0.30 13.03 -8.13
C THR A 88 0.86 12.16 -9.25
N ARG A 89 2.06 11.60 -9.06
CA ARG A 89 2.74 10.75 -10.06
C ARG A 89 2.03 9.41 -10.24
N LEU A 90 1.38 8.91 -9.19
CA LEU A 90 0.56 7.70 -9.24
C LEU A 90 -0.51 7.77 -10.35
N LYS A 91 -1.14 8.94 -10.56
CA LYS A 91 -2.16 9.09 -11.60
C LYS A 91 -1.60 8.85 -12.99
N ASP A 92 -0.40 9.35 -13.26
CA ASP A 92 0.22 9.22 -14.58
C ASP A 92 0.69 7.78 -14.81
N ILE A 93 1.29 7.14 -13.80
CA ILE A 93 1.64 5.71 -13.86
C ILE A 93 0.40 4.85 -14.15
N ILE A 94 -0.74 5.15 -13.50
CA ILE A 94 -1.98 4.40 -13.71
C ILE A 94 -2.59 4.67 -15.09
N LYS A 95 -2.42 5.88 -15.67
CA LYS A 95 -2.81 6.11 -17.07
C LYS A 95 -2.01 5.22 -18.01
N ASP A 96 -0.72 5.05 -17.74
CA ASP A 96 0.17 4.20 -18.54
C ASP A 96 -0.12 2.70 -18.35
N LEU A 97 -0.93 2.31 -17.35
CA LEU A 97 -1.45 0.94 -17.21
C LEU A 97 -2.61 0.64 -18.16
N ARG A 98 -3.22 1.66 -18.78
CA ARG A 98 -4.21 1.49 -19.85
C ARG A 98 -3.54 1.04 -21.15
#